data_AF-A0A1G5P0K6-F1
#
_entry.id   AF-A0A1G5P0K6-F1
#
_cell.length_a   1.000
_cell.length_b   1.000
_cell.length_c   1.000
_cell.angle_alpha   90.00
_cell.angle_beta   90.00
_cell.angle_gamma   90.00
#
_symmetry.space_group_name_H-M   'P 1'
#
loop_
_entity.id
_entity.type
_entity.pdbx_description
1 polymer ?
#
loop_
_entity_poly.entity_id
_entity_poly.type
_entity_poly.pdbx_seq_one_letter_code
_entity_poly.pdbx_strand_id
1 'polypeptide(L)'
;MTFAMKMAVAFCVLVGGLLLFTLNLPQPDHIWPLAQGTQLGYRGTGMQQVKSVEDLRKAADQIPDPFPAVSAEGPRASEVYENVHVLGDLSEEQFLRVMTVITEWVSPEQGCAYCHDENDLAAERPYTKIVSRRMLEMTRHINSDWTNHVAQTGVTCYTCHRGNPVPTEIWFKDEAPTKAVYAGYSPNGQNHANEVAGLTSMAANPSDVFLTGPSNPRIVPTTALPAKGSGLGASIKDAEDTYALMIHLSDALGVNCTYCHDSRSFMSWNESSPPRLTAFHGLDLVRDLNANYLVPLQPEYPAMRLGPTGDAPKANCATCHQGEPKPLGGAPMVQDYPELISAQVAPDQAPAEQPQAPAEQPEAQQPQAQQPAQAPAQQPQAQQPKAQQPAQPKAPAQQPQAQQPKAQQPAQQAPSGEMTPQQQLMQQQMQLMQQQMEQMQQMRQQMEQMQQNQ
;
A
#
# COMPACT_ATOMS: atom_id res chain seq x y z
N MET A 1 -1.93 -60.15 -41.55
CA MET A 1 -0.98 -59.65 -40.53
C MET A 1 -0.84 -60.68 -39.43
N THR A 2 0.38 -61.01 -39.02
CA THR A 2 0.62 -61.91 -37.86
C THR A 2 0.19 -61.24 -36.56
N PHE A 3 -0.08 -62.03 -35.52
CA PHE A 3 -0.47 -61.51 -34.19
C PHE A 3 0.57 -60.52 -33.64
N ALA A 4 1.86 -60.82 -33.80
CA ALA A 4 2.96 -59.92 -33.44
C ALA A 4 2.88 -58.57 -34.19
N MET A 5 2.51 -58.58 -35.46
CA MET A 5 2.38 -57.34 -36.24
C MET A 5 1.14 -56.53 -35.84
N LYS A 6 0.06 -57.16 -35.39
CA LYS A 6 -1.10 -56.47 -34.81
C LYS A 6 -0.76 -55.80 -33.47
N MET A 7 0.00 -56.50 -32.61
CA MET A 7 0.43 -55.96 -31.32
C MET A 7 1.43 -54.81 -31.49
N ALA A 8 2.37 -54.90 -32.43
CA ALA A 8 3.31 -53.83 -32.72
C ALA A 8 2.59 -52.56 -33.24
N VAL A 9 1.60 -52.71 -34.13
CA VAL A 9 0.81 -51.57 -34.62
C VAL A 9 -0.02 -50.95 -33.48
N ALA A 10 -0.68 -51.77 -32.66
CA ALA A 10 -1.45 -51.27 -31.51
C ALA A 10 -0.57 -50.50 -30.51
N PHE A 11 0.64 -51.00 -30.23
CA PHE A 11 1.61 -50.33 -29.36
C PHE A 11 2.09 -49.01 -29.97
N CYS A 12 2.44 -48.97 -31.26
CA CYS A 12 2.84 -47.74 -31.94
C CYS A 12 1.71 -46.69 -31.98
N VAL A 13 0.45 -47.11 -32.14
CA VAL A 13 -0.70 -46.21 -32.10
C VAL A 13 -0.94 -45.67 -30.69
N LEU A 14 -0.81 -46.51 -29.65
CA LEU A 14 -0.94 -46.08 -28.26
C LEU A 14 0.18 -45.12 -27.86
N VAL A 15 1.44 -45.46 -28.15
CA VAL A 15 2.60 -44.62 -27.82
C VAL A 15 2.60 -43.34 -28.67
N GLY A 16 2.28 -43.44 -29.96
CA GLY A 16 2.14 -42.28 -30.84
C GLY A 16 0.99 -41.36 -30.42
N GLY A 17 -0.15 -41.94 -30.01
CA GLY A 17 -1.29 -41.19 -29.47
C GLY A 17 -0.97 -40.51 -28.14
N LEU A 18 -0.26 -41.20 -27.23
CA LEU A 18 0.17 -40.63 -25.96
C LEU A 18 1.18 -39.50 -26.16
N LEU A 19 2.16 -39.68 -27.06
CA LEU A 19 3.15 -38.66 -27.41
C LEU A 19 2.50 -37.42 -28.04
N LEU A 20 1.57 -37.61 -28.97
CA LEU A 20 0.82 -36.51 -29.58
C LEU A 20 -0.07 -35.79 -28.56
N PHE A 21 -0.63 -36.50 -27.57
CA PHE A 21 -1.40 -35.89 -26.49
C PHE A 21 -0.49 -35.07 -25.56
N THR A 22 0.68 -35.60 -25.16
CA THR A 22 1.64 -34.86 -24.32
C THR A 22 2.31 -33.68 -25.02
N LEU A 23 2.47 -33.73 -26.35
CA LEU A 23 3.04 -32.64 -27.14
C LEU A 23 2.01 -31.55 -27.50
N ASN A 24 0.70 -31.83 -27.40
CA ASN A 24 -0.38 -30.86 -27.63
C ASN A 24 -1.03 -30.35 -26.34
N LEU A 25 -0.71 -30.92 -25.18
CA LEU A 25 -1.05 -30.29 -23.91
C LEU A 25 -0.18 -29.03 -23.78
N PRO A 26 -0.78 -27.84 -23.57
CA PRO A 26 -0.01 -26.64 -23.30
C PRO A 26 0.90 -26.93 -22.11
N GLN A 27 2.18 -26.57 -22.23
CA GLN A 27 3.12 -26.63 -21.12
C GLN A 27 2.52 -25.82 -19.93
N PRO A 28 2.78 -26.18 -18.67
CA PRO A 28 2.15 -25.56 -17.50
C PRO A 28 2.41 -24.04 -17.34
N ASP A 29 3.35 -23.49 -18.10
CA ASP A 29 3.69 -22.07 -18.21
C ASP A 29 2.95 -21.32 -19.34
N HIS A 30 2.17 -22.01 -20.17
CA HIS A 30 1.35 -21.39 -21.22
C HIS A 30 -0.02 -20.97 -20.69
N ILE A 31 -0.22 -19.66 -20.59
CA ILE A 31 -1.49 -19.00 -20.18
C ILE A 31 -2.62 -19.20 -21.21
N TRP A 32 -2.34 -19.74 -22.40
CA TRP A 32 -3.33 -19.98 -23.45
C TRP A 32 -3.75 -21.46 -23.46
N PRO A 33 -5.06 -21.80 -23.47
CA PRO A 33 -6.24 -20.98 -23.74
C PRO A 33 -6.91 -20.32 -22.52
N LEU A 34 -6.22 -20.25 -21.38
CA LEU A 34 -6.76 -19.79 -20.10
C LEU A 34 -6.52 -18.30 -19.83
N ALA A 35 -6.44 -17.47 -20.87
CA ALA A 35 -6.22 -16.02 -20.74
C ALA A 35 -7.45 -15.25 -21.21
N GLN A 36 -7.87 -14.25 -20.43
CA GLN A 36 -8.95 -13.33 -20.79
C GLN A 36 -8.36 -12.00 -21.26
N GLY A 37 -8.70 -11.61 -22.49
CA GLY A 37 -8.37 -10.31 -23.05
C GLY A 37 -9.48 -9.28 -22.80
N THR A 38 -9.12 -8.07 -22.38
CA THR A 38 -10.05 -6.94 -22.25
C THR A 38 -9.51 -5.75 -23.04
N GLN A 39 -10.24 -5.30 -24.05
CA GLN A 39 -9.88 -4.12 -24.83
C GLN A 39 -10.15 -2.84 -24.02
N LEU A 40 -9.16 -1.95 -23.93
CA LEU A 40 -9.25 -0.69 -23.19
C LEU A 40 -9.32 0.55 -24.07
N GLY A 41 -8.77 0.48 -25.29
CA GLY A 41 -8.70 1.61 -26.21
C GLY A 41 -9.47 1.41 -27.51
N TYR A 42 -9.33 2.36 -28.43
CA TYR A 42 -9.93 2.26 -29.76
C TYR A 42 -9.41 1.03 -30.52
N ARG A 43 -10.25 0.40 -31.32
CA ARG A 43 -9.86 -0.80 -32.11
C ARG A 43 -8.60 -0.54 -32.93
N GLY A 44 -7.64 -1.46 -32.86
CA GLY A 44 -6.38 -1.38 -33.60
C GLY A 44 -5.26 -0.57 -32.92
N THR A 45 -5.50 0.04 -31.75
CA THR A 45 -4.41 0.69 -30.97
C THR A 45 -3.58 -0.28 -30.14
N GLY A 46 -4.03 -1.53 -30.00
CA GLY A 46 -3.36 -2.55 -29.19
C GLY A 46 -3.51 -2.34 -27.67
N MET A 47 -4.30 -1.36 -27.23
CA MET A 47 -4.57 -1.12 -25.81
C MET A 47 -5.53 -2.18 -25.26
N GLN A 48 -4.97 -3.16 -24.57
CA GLN A 48 -5.71 -4.29 -23.99
C GLN A 48 -5.00 -4.82 -22.73
N GLN A 49 -5.77 -5.34 -21.77
CA GLN A 49 -5.24 -6.19 -20.71
C GLN A 49 -5.38 -7.65 -21.11
N VAL A 50 -4.43 -8.47 -20.67
CA VAL A 50 -4.49 -9.92 -20.78
C VAL A 50 -4.18 -10.48 -19.40
N LYS A 51 -5.16 -11.14 -18.77
CA LYS A 51 -5.01 -11.78 -17.46
C LYS A 51 -5.22 -13.28 -17.58
N SER A 52 -4.55 -14.07 -16.74
CA SER A 52 -4.88 -15.49 -16.62
C SER A 52 -6.23 -15.66 -15.89
N VAL A 53 -6.98 -16.72 -16.21
CA VAL A 53 -8.24 -17.04 -15.54
C VAL A 53 -8.01 -17.42 -14.07
N GLU A 54 -6.85 -17.97 -13.74
CA GLU A 54 -6.49 -18.34 -12.36
C GLU A 54 -6.31 -17.11 -11.47
N ASP A 55 -5.60 -16.09 -11.96
CA ASP A 55 -5.38 -14.85 -11.19
C ASP A 55 -6.70 -14.14 -10.90
N LEU A 56 -7.66 -14.20 -11.83
CA LEU A 56 -9.00 -13.66 -11.61
C LEU A 56 -9.78 -14.36 -10.49
N ARG A 57 -9.51 -15.65 -10.21
CA ARG A 57 -10.21 -16.40 -9.14
C ARG A 57 -9.63 -16.09 -7.76
N LYS A 58 -8.30 -16.00 -7.64
CA LYS A 58 -7.61 -15.73 -6.36
C LYS A 58 -8.02 -14.43 -5.69
N ALA A 59 -8.40 -13.41 -6.47
CA ALA A 59 -8.80 -12.11 -5.92
C ALA A 59 -10.14 -12.12 -5.16
N ALA A 60 -11.04 -13.07 -5.44
CA ALA A 60 -12.39 -13.10 -4.85
C ALA A 60 -12.44 -13.77 -3.47
N ASP A 61 -11.57 -14.73 -3.19
CA ASP A 61 -11.67 -15.63 -2.03
C ASP A 61 -11.04 -15.06 -0.74
N GLN A 62 -10.50 -13.83 -0.77
CA GLN A 62 -9.67 -13.29 0.32
C GLN A 62 -10.37 -12.28 1.25
N ILE A 63 -11.66 -11.99 1.04
CA ILE A 63 -12.39 -10.95 1.77
C ILE A 63 -13.03 -11.56 3.03
N PRO A 64 -12.69 -11.08 4.25
CA PRO A 64 -13.35 -11.53 5.48
C PRO A 64 -14.80 -11.05 5.55
N ASP A 65 -15.67 -11.87 6.14
CA ASP A 65 -17.03 -11.46 6.45
C ASP A 65 -17.05 -10.26 7.41
N PRO A 66 -17.97 -9.29 7.23
CA PRO A 66 -18.06 -8.15 8.10
C PRO A 66 -18.57 -8.56 9.49
N PHE A 67 -17.99 -7.97 10.53
CA PHE A 67 -18.50 -8.10 11.88
C PHE A 67 -19.85 -7.39 12.00
N PRO A 68 -20.81 -7.95 12.78
CA PRO A 68 -22.11 -7.31 12.98
C PRO A 68 -21.98 -5.86 13.43
N ALA A 69 -22.83 -5.00 12.89
CA ALA A 69 -22.93 -3.62 13.36
C ALA A 69 -23.45 -3.59 14.81
N VAL A 70 -23.00 -2.59 15.57
CA VAL A 70 -23.34 -2.38 16.97
C VAL A 70 -23.93 -0.99 17.17
N SER A 71 -24.53 -0.72 18.33
CA SER A 71 -25.21 0.54 18.57
C SER A 71 -24.24 1.71 18.69
N ALA A 72 -24.58 2.85 18.10
CA ALA A 72 -23.88 4.12 18.31
C ALA A 72 -24.38 4.90 19.54
N GLU A 73 -25.36 4.34 20.25
CA GLU A 73 -25.89 4.86 21.51
C GLU A 73 -24.98 4.53 22.70
N GLY A 74 -25.18 5.25 23.80
CA GLY A 74 -24.41 5.05 25.04
C GLY A 74 -23.27 6.04 25.24
N PRO A 75 -22.50 5.87 26.34
CA PRO A 75 -21.41 6.76 26.69
C PRO A 75 -20.26 6.67 25.68
N ARG A 76 -19.52 7.76 25.55
CA ARG A 76 -18.40 7.83 24.60
C ARG A 76 -17.17 7.13 25.16
N ALA A 77 -16.37 6.53 24.30
CA ALA A 77 -15.15 5.84 24.69
C ALA A 77 -14.19 6.75 25.48
N SER A 78 -14.15 8.04 25.18
CA SER A 78 -13.37 9.04 25.93
C SER A 78 -13.90 9.34 27.35
N GLU A 79 -15.16 9.01 27.64
CA GLU A 79 -15.78 9.16 28.96
C GLU A 79 -15.63 7.90 29.81
N VAL A 80 -15.54 6.73 29.16
CA VAL A 80 -15.48 5.42 29.81
C VAL A 80 -14.05 4.94 30.02
N TYR A 81 -13.16 5.19 29.06
CA TYR A 81 -11.81 4.65 29.04
C TYR A 81 -10.73 5.73 29.17
N GLU A 82 -9.61 5.34 29.77
CA GLU A 82 -8.44 6.21 29.89
C GLU A 82 -7.58 6.14 28.61
N ASN A 83 -6.94 7.27 28.28
CA ASN A 83 -5.94 7.36 27.21
C ASN A 83 -6.44 7.03 25.78
N VAL A 84 -7.68 7.43 25.48
CA VAL A 84 -8.28 7.32 24.13
C VAL A 84 -8.15 8.64 23.36
N HIS A 85 -7.16 8.72 22.45
CA HIS A 85 -6.90 9.94 21.67
C HIS A 85 -7.64 10.02 20.33
N VAL A 86 -7.82 8.89 19.63
CA VAL A 86 -8.32 8.88 18.24
C VAL A 86 -9.79 8.47 18.18
N LEU A 87 -10.16 7.41 18.90
CA LEU A 87 -11.49 6.79 18.84
C LEU A 87 -12.40 7.23 19.99
N GLY A 88 -12.16 8.42 20.54
CA GLY A 88 -12.84 8.91 21.75
C GLY A 88 -14.32 9.23 21.53
N ASP A 89 -14.72 9.41 20.27
CA ASP A 89 -16.05 9.75 19.77
C ASP A 89 -17.01 8.55 19.64
N LEU A 90 -16.46 7.33 19.60
CA LEU A 90 -17.25 6.10 19.44
C LEU A 90 -18.05 5.78 20.71
N SER A 91 -19.19 5.11 20.55
CA SER A 91 -19.83 4.45 21.70
C SER A 91 -18.92 3.35 22.26
N GLU A 92 -19.19 2.91 23.49
CA GLU A 92 -18.47 1.78 24.10
C GLU A 92 -18.55 0.52 23.22
N GLU A 93 -19.72 0.18 22.68
CA GLU A 93 -19.90 -0.98 21.81
C GLU A 93 -19.11 -0.85 20.50
N GLN A 94 -19.15 0.32 19.86
CA GLN A 94 -18.40 0.59 18.64
C GLN A 94 -16.88 0.51 18.89
N PHE A 95 -16.41 1.05 20.02
CA PHE A 95 -15.01 0.98 20.40
C PHE A 95 -14.55 -0.47 20.53
N LEU A 96 -15.30 -1.30 21.26
CA LEU A 96 -14.99 -2.73 21.42
C LEU A 96 -15.02 -3.47 20.07
N ARG A 97 -16.03 -3.19 19.21
CA ARG A 97 -16.10 -3.74 17.86
C ARG A 97 -14.85 -3.43 17.05
N VAL A 98 -14.40 -2.17 17.05
CA VAL A 98 -13.19 -1.75 16.33
C VAL A 98 -11.95 -2.47 16.86
N MET A 99 -11.82 -2.65 18.18
CA MET A 99 -10.69 -3.41 18.75
C MET A 99 -10.67 -4.87 18.31
N THR A 100 -11.82 -5.55 18.30
CA THR A 100 -11.94 -6.93 17.81
C THR A 100 -11.51 -7.04 16.35
N VAL A 101 -12.02 -6.13 15.51
CA VAL A 101 -11.80 -6.15 14.07
C VAL A 101 -10.33 -5.84 13.72
N ILE A 102 -9.71 -4.88 14.40
CA ILE A 102 -8.27 -4.60 14.25
C ILE A 102 -7.45 -5.84 14.61
N THR A 103 -7.86 -6.56 15.67
CA THR A 103 -7.14 -7.77 16.09
C THR A 103 -7.18 -8.83 15.00
N GLU A 104 -8.35 -9.12 14.42
CA GLU A 104 -8.48 -10.08 13.32
C GLU A 104 -7.70 -9.64 12.07
N TRP A 105 -7.67 -8.34 11.78
CA TRP A 105 -7.03 -7.83 10.56
C TRP A 105 -5.52 -7.68 10.65
N VAL A 106 -4.96 -7.54 11.85
CA VAL A 106 -3.54 -7.22 12.06
C VAL A 106 -2.80 -8.32 12.79
N SER A 107 -3.36 -8.86 13.88
CA SER A 107 -2.65 -9.79 14.76
C SER A 107 -3.56 -10.91 15.29
N PRO A 108 -4.24 -11.67 14.41
CA PRO A 108 -5.19 -12.70 14.81
C PRO A 108 -4.56 -13.81 15.65
N GLU A 109 -3.26 -14.09 15.44
CA GLU A 109 -2.52 -15.11 16.19
C GLU A 109 -2.09 -14.62 17.58
N GLN A 110 -1.73 -13.34 17.72
CA GLN A 110 -1.22 -12.77 18.97
C GLN A 110 -2.34 -12.18 19.85
N GLY A 111 -3.51 -11.93 19.26
CA GLY A 111 -4.66 -11.38 19.96
C GLY A 111 -4.45 -9.95 20.48
N CYS A 112 -5.25 -9.56 21.46
CA CYS A 112 -5.26 -8.21 22.05
C CYS A 112 -3.89 -7.81 22.64
N ALA A 113 -3.17 -8.78 23.21
CA ALA A 113 -1.86 -8.60 23.84
C ALA A 113 -0.76 -8.18 22.85
N TYR A 114 -1.00 -8.24 21.54
CA TYR A 114 -0.05 -7.71 20.56
C TYR A 114 0.12 -6.19 20.70
N CYS A 115 -0.96 -5.47 20.99
CA CYS A 115 -1.00 -4.01 21.08
C CYS A 115 -1.17 -3.50 22.50
N HIS A 116 -1.47 -4.36 23.47
CA HIS A 116 -1.75 -3.94 24.85
C HIS A 116 -0.90 -4.68 25.87
N ASP A 117 -0.60 -4.01 26.99
CA ASP A 117 -0.26 -4.72 28.22
C ASP A 117 -1.53 -5.24 28.87
N GLU A 118 -1.60 -6.56 29.08
CA GLU A 118 -2.73 -7.24 29.72
C GLU A 118 -3.00 -6.77 31.17
N ASN A 119 -2.00 -6.16 31.83
CA ASN A 119 -2.14 -5.60 33.17
C ASN A 119 -2.59 -4.13 33.17
N ASP A 120 -2.43 -3.43 32.04
CA ASP A 120 -2.80 -2.02 31.91
C ASP A 120 -3.07 -1.67 30.44
N LEU A 121 -4.35 -1.74 30.08
CA LEU A 121 -4.81 -1.46 28.72
C LEU A 121 -4.64 0.00 28.31
N ALA A 122 -4.53 0.93 29.28
CA ALA A 122 -4.35 2.36 29.03
C ALA A 122 -2.88 2.72 28.78
N ALA A 123 -1.91 1.91 29.23
CA ALA A 123 -0.48 2.19 29.07
C ALA A 123 -0.05 2.39 27.61
N GLU A 124 0.89 3.30 27.33
CA GLU A 124 1.55 3.48 26.02
C GLU A 124 2.67 2.44 25.80
N ARG A 125 2.32 1.17 25.97
CA ARG A 125 3.20 0.02 25.73
C ARG A 125 2.38 -1.23 25.43
N PRO A 126 2.89 -2.18 24.62
CA PRO A 126 4.16 -2.12 23.89
C PRO A 126 4.18 -1.08 22.76
N TYR A 127 5.32 -0.92 22.07
CA TYR A 127 5.49 0.06 20.99
C TYR A 127 4.42 -0.03 19.89
N THR A 128 3.87 -1.23 19.70
CA THR A 128 2.77 -1.53 18.78
C THR A 128 1.52 -0.73 19.09
N LYS A 129 1.24 -0.33 20.35
CA LYS A 129 0.12 0.56 20.67
C LYS A 129 0.29 1.95 20.06
N ILE A 130 1.50 2.50 20.18
CA ILE A 130 1.85 3.82 19.64
C ILE A 130 1.73 3.80 18.11
N VAL A 131 2.27 2.74 17.48
CA VAL A 131 2.16 2.52 16.03
C VAL A 131 0.68 2.36 15.61
N SER A 132 -0.10 1.52 16.30
CA SER A 132 -1.51 1.29 16.00
C SER A 132 -2.35 2.56 16.10
N ARG A 133 -2.09 3.42 17.10
CA ARG A 133 -2.72 4.73 17.22
C ARG A 133 -2.45 5.58 15.98
N ARG A 134 -1.19 5.61 15.51
CA ARG A 134 -0.82 6.36 14.29
C ARG A 134 -1.44 5.76 13.03
N MET A 135 -1.58 4.43 12.95
CA MET A 135 -2.26 3.77 11.83
C MET A 135 -3.76 4.06 11.77
N LEU A 136 -4.43 4.25 12.92
CA LEU A 136 -5.84 4.69 12.96
C LEU A 136 -6.00 6.10 12.38
N GLU A 137 -5.13 7.03 12.76
CA GLU A 137 -5.10 8.38 12.19
C GLU A 137 -4.83 8.33 10.68
N MET A 138 -3.89 7.49 10.25
CA MET A 138 -3.57 7.29 8.83
C MET A 138 -4.77 6.72 8.06
N THR A 139 -5.48 5.76 8.63
CA THR A 139 -6.64 5.12 8.00
C THR A 139 -7.77 6.14 7.80
N ARG A 140 -8.11 6.90 8.84
CA ARG A 140 -9.11 7.99 8.74
C ARG A 140 -8.69 9.02 7.70
N HIS A 141 -7.43 9.45 7.71
CA HIS A 141 -6.88 10.40 6.74
C HIS A 141 -7.01 9.92 5.28
N ILE A 142 -6.67 8.66 5.00
CA ILE A 142 -6.84 8.08 3.65
C ILE A 142 -8.32 8.12 3.23
N ASN A 143 -9.21 7.72 4.13
CA ASN A 143 -10.64 7.59 3.84
C ASN A 143 -11.36 8.94 3.69
N SER A 144 -10.92 9.98 4.41
CA SER A 144 -11.53 11.31 4.34
C SER A 144 -10.93 12.19 3.26
N ASP A 145 -9.61 12.21 3.12
CA ASP A 145 -8.90 13.27 2.40
C ASP A 145 -8.48 12.83 0.99
N TRP A 146 -8.32 11.52 0.77
CA TRP A 146 -7.83 10.94 -0.50
C TRP A 146 -8.92 10.27 -1.34
N THR A 147 -10.16 10.78 -1.26
CA THR A 147 -11.30 10.27 -2.04
C THR A 147 -11.11 10.39 -3.57
N ASN A 148 -10.20 11.25 -4.03
CA ASN A 148 -9.75 11.31 -5.43
C ASN A 148 -8.94 10.08 -5.88
N HIS A 149 -8.44 9.28 -4.95
CA HIS A 149 -7.76 8.02 -5.19
C HIS A 149 -8.61 6.82 -4.74
N VAL A 150 -8.98 6.76 -3.44
CA VAL A 150 -9.68 5.59 -2.86
C VAL A 150 -11.21 5.61 -3.06
N ALA A 151 -11.76 6.71 -3.57
CA ALA A 151 -13.20 6.91 -3.76
C ALA A 151 -13.99 6.56 -2.49
N GLN A 152 -15.15 5.93 -2.64
CA GLN A 152 -15.98 5.42 -1.53
C GLN A 152 -15.65 3.97 -1.15
N THR A 153 -14.64 3.37 -1.77
CA THR A 153 -14.15 2.03 -1.41
C THR A 153 -13.32 2.11 -0.13
N GLY A 154 -12.49 3.15 0.00
CA GLY A 154 -11.63 3.39 1.14
C GLY A 154 -10.61 2.27 1.39
N VAL A 155 -10.03 2.29 2.59
CA VAL A 155 -9.08 1.30 3.08
C VAL A 155 -9.42 0.90 4.51
N THR A 156 -8.96 -0.29 4.89
CA THR A 156 -9.00 -0.81 6.25
C THR A 156 -7.61 -1.31 6.65
N CYS A 157 -7.44 -1.73 7.91
CA CYS A 157 -6.19 -2.35 8.36
C CYS A 157 -5.87 -3.60 7.52
N TYR A 158 -6.90 -4.35 7.14
CA TYR A 158 -6.78 -5.56 6.33
C TYR A 158 -6.23 -5.28 4.93
N THR A 159 -6.50 -4.10 4.35
CA THR A 159 -5.98 -3.71 3.02
C THR A 159 -4.48 -3.94 2.90
N CYS A 160 -3.72 -3.57 3.95
CA CYS A 160 -2.27 -3.74 4.00
C CYS A 160 -1.84 -5.00 4.78
N HIS A 161 -2.39 -5.20 5.97
CA HIS A 161 -1.89 -6.20 6.91
C HIS A 161 -2.27 -7.63 6.54
N ARG A 162 -3.44 -7.86 5.95
CA ARG A 162 -3.92 -9.19 5.55
C ARG A 162 -3.76 -10.26 6.66
N GLY A 163 -4.04 -9.89 7.91
CA GLY A 163 -3.88 -10.78 9.08
C GLY A 163 -2.44 -10.92 9.59
N ASN A 164 -1.49 -10.14 9.08
CA ASN A 164 -0.08 -10.17 9.50
C ASN A 164 0.30 -8.88 10.23
N PRO A 165 1.00 -8.96 11.38
CA PRO A 165 1.38 -7.75 12.10
C PRO A 165 2.38 -6.86 11.35
N VAL A 166 3.11 -7.44 10.39
CA VAL A 166 3.96 -6.73 9.43
C VAL A 166 3.38 -6.97 8.05
N PRO A 167 2.98 -5.92 7.30
CA PRO A 167 2.53 -6.08 5.92
C PRO A 167 3.63 -6.70 5.06
N THR A 168 3.25 -7.54 4.10
CA THR A 168 4.20 -8.31 3.27
C THR A 168 4.95 -7.43 2.27
N GLU A 169 4.27 -6.41 1.73
CA GLU A 169 4.78 -5.55 0.67
C GLU A 169 5.20 -4.17 1.22
N ILE A 170 6.22 -4.14 2.07
CA ILE A 170 6.85 -2.91 2.58
C ILE A 170 8.24 -2.72 1.96
N TRP A 171 8.77 -1.51 2.05
CA TRP A 171 10.11 -1.25 1.55
C TRP A 171 10.95 -0.41 2.50
N PHE A 172 12.27 -0.57 2.38
CA PHE A 172 13.30 0.16 3.11
C PHE A 172 14.26 0.80 2.12
N LYS A 173 14.99 1.81 2.57
CA LYS A 173 16.08 2.38 1.81
C LYS A 173 17.16 1.32 1.64
N ASP A 174 17.50 1.05 0.39
CA ASP A 174 18.56 0.13 0.05
C ASP A 174 19.77 0.91 -0.47
N GLU A 175 20.85 0.90 0.30
CA GLU A 175 22.14 1.47 -0.11
C GLU A 175 23.06 0.41 -0.76
N ALA A 176 22.58 -0.83 -0.92
CA ALA A 176 23.38 -1.96 -1.34
C ALA A 176 22.78 -2.76 -2.50
N PRO A 177 22.69 -2.20 -3.71
CA PRO A 177 22.73 -3.04 -4.89
C PRO A 177 24.18 -3.52 -5.01
N THR A 178 24.41 -4.77 -4.57
CA THR A 178 25.62 -5.59 -4.76
C THR A 178 26.92 -4.82 -5.04
N LYS A 179 27.84 -4.76 -4.06
CA LYS A 179 29.21 -4.28 -4.26
C LYS A 179 29.96 -5.16 -5.27
N ALA A 180 29.69 -5.04 -6.55
CA ALA A 180 30.58 -5.51 -7.59
C ALA A 180 31.81 -4.60 -7.56
N VAL A 181 32.92 -5.13 -7.06
CA VAL A 181 34.21 -4.42 -6.87
C VAL A 181 34.92 -4.13 -8.22
N TYR A 182 34.24 -4.31 -9.36
CA TYR A 182 34.81 -4.22 -10.70
C TYR A 182 34.21 -3.07 -11.52
N ALA A 183 34.97 -2.60 -12.52
CA ALA A 183 34.56 -1.55 -13.45
C ALA A 183 33.26 -1.91 -14.18
N GLY A 184 32.26 -1.01 -14.15
CA GLY A 184 30.89 -1.25 -14.65
C GLY A 184 29.78 -0.90 -13.65
N TYR A 185 30.15 -0.55 -12.42
CA TYR A 185 29.24 -0.09 -11.36
C TYR A 185 28.40 1.13 -11.76
N SER A 186 27.09 1.07 -11.51
CA SER A 186 26.22 2.26 -11.52
C SER A 186 25.99 2.74 -10.08
N PRO A 187 26.20 4.04 -9.79
CA PRO A 187 25.86 4.65 -8.51
C PRO A 187 24.40 4.46 -8.08
N ASN A 188 23.49 4.21 -9.03
CA ASN A 188 22.05 4.04 -8.78
C ASN A 188 21.64 2.56 -8.66
N GLY A 189 22.60 1.64 -8.65
CA GLY A 189 22.33 0.23 -8.51
C GLY A 189 21.71 -0.48 -9.71
N GLN A 190 21.71 0.10 -10.91
CA GLN A 190 21.20 -0.63 -12.07
C GLN A 190 22.13 -1.79 -12.49
N ASN A 191 21.75 -2.53 -13.55
CA ASN A 191 22.52 -3.65 -14.13
C ASN A 191 22.54 -4.95 -13.29
N HIS A 192 21.52 -5.17 -12.46
CA HIS A 192 21.24 -6.48 -11.85
C HIS A 192 19.74 -6.79 -12.00
N ALA A 193 19.33 -8.05 -11.80
CA ALA A 193 17.92 -8.39 -11.73
C ALA A 193 17.27 -7.65 -10.55
N ASN A 194 16.34 -6.75 -10.83
CA ASN A 194 15.66 -5.94 -9.83
C ASN A 194 14.20 -6.38 -9.67
N GLU A 195 13.87 -7.03 -8.55
CA GLU A 195 12.51 -7.48 -8.23
C GLU A 195 11.51 -6.32 -8.17
N VAL A 196 11.90 -5.16 -7.64
CA VAL A 196 11.02 -3.97 -7.52
C VAL A 196 10.65 -3.40 -8.88
N ALA A 197 11.51 -3.58 -9.89
CA ALA A 197 11.31 -3.15 -11.26
C ALA A 197 11.10 -4.34 -12.22
N GLY A 198 10.33 -5.34 -11.80
CA GLY A 198 9.85 -6.43 -12.66
C GLY A 198 10.97 -7.29 -13.25
N LEU A 199 12.00 -7.60 -12.46
CA LEU A 199 13.19 -8.36 -12.83
C LEU A 199 14.03 -7.76 -13.97
N THR A 200 13.83 -6.48 -14.30
CA THR A 200 14.65 -5.78 -15.29
C THR A 200 16.02 -5.41 -14.73
N SER A 201 16.91 -4.91 -15.60
CA SER A 201 18.22 -4.38 -15.22
C SER A 201 18.22 -2.87 -14.92
N MET A 202 17.04 -2.27 -14.71
CA MET A 202 16.89 -0.83 -14.45
C MET A 202 17.32 -0.46 -13.02
N ALA A 203 17.22 0.83 -12.67
CA ALA A 203 17.60 1.37 -11.37
C ALA A 203 17.01 0.57 -10.20
N ALA A 204 17.82 0.34 -9.17
CA ALA A 204 17.53 -0.63 -8.11
C ALA A 204 16.30 -0.27 -7.27
N ASN A 205 16.07 1.01 -6.99
CA ASN A 205 14.99 1.41 -6.08
C ASN A 205 14.26 2.67 -6.54
N PRO A 206 13.24 2.56 -7.42
CA PRO A 206 12.42 3.71 -7.82
C PRO A 206 11.62 4.31 -6.66
N SER A 207 11.36 3.54 -5.59
CA SER A 207 10.63 4.02 -4.42
C SER A 207 11.41 5.06 -3.64
N ASP A 208 12.73 4.90 -3.49
CA ASP A 208 13.58 5.89 -2.82
C ASP A 208 13.58 7.23 -3.55
N VAL A 209 13.61 7.19 -4.89
CA VAL A 209 13.62 8.38 -5.75
C VAL A 209 12.27 9.07 -5.78
N PHE A 210 11.17 8.31 -5.89
CA PHE A 210 9.86 8.89 -6.22
C PHE A 210 8.82 8.87 -5.09
N LEU A 211 9.00 8.09 -4.02
CA LEU A 211 7.97 7.87 -2.99
C LEU A 211 8.35 8.39 -1.59
N THR A 212 9.52 9.02 -1.42
CA THR A 212 10.00 9.58 -0.14
C THR A 212 9.77 11.07 0.02
N GLY A 213 9.39 11.76 -1.05
CA GLY A 213 9.25 13.22 -1.06
C GLY A 213 8.73 13.76 -2.39
N PRO A 214 8.64 15.10 -2.52
CA PRO A 214 8.16 15.73 -3.74
C PRO A 214 9.09 15.43 -4.91
N SER A 215 8.58 14.69 -5.89
CA SER A 215 9.35 14.29 -7.08
C SER A 215 8.46 14.32 -8.32
N ASN A 216 9.09 14.52 -9.48
CA ASN A 216 8.38 14.67 -10.76
C ASN A 216 8.94 13.69 -11.78
N PRO A 217 8.22 12.60 -12.13
CA PRO A 217 8.68 11.60 -13.09
C PRO A 217 8.55 12.04 -14.56
N ARG A 218 8.27 13.31 -14.86
CA ARG A 218 8.11 13.79 -16.24
C ARG A 218 9.47 14.03 -16.90
N ILE A 219 9.72 13.27 -17.96
CA ILE A 219 10.96 13.38 -18.77
C ILE A 219 10.72 13.84 -20.21
N VAL A 220 9.48 13.76 -20.72
CA VAL A 220 9.17 14.10 -22.11
C VAL A 220 8.99 15.61 -22.27
N PRO A 221 9.70 16.28 -23.19
CA PRO A 221 9.55 17.72 -23.44
C PRO A 221 8.19 18.04 -24.08
N THR A 222 7.69 19.27 -23.85
CA THR A 222 6.40 19.74 -24.39
C THR A 222 6.52 20.41 -25.77
N THR A 223 7.73 20.55 -26.29
CA THR A 223 8.01 21.13 -27.61
C THR A 223 8.70 20.11 -28.50
N ALA A 224 8.37 20.12 -29.80
CA ALA A 224 8.99 19.21 -30.76
C ALA A 224 10.49 19.47 -30.97
N LEU A 225 10.91 20.72 -30.84
CA LEU A 225 12.31 21.13 -30.93
C LEU A 225 12.82 21.57 -29.55
N PRO A 226 14.13 21.41 -29.26
CA PRO A 226 14.73 21.98 -28.07
C PRO A 226 14.49 23.49 -28.00
N ALA A 227 13.93 23.98 -26.89
CA ALA A 227 13.69 25.40 -26.72
C ALA A 227 15.02 26.13 -26.45
N LYS A 228 15.23 27.29 -27.07
CA LYS A 228 16.44 28.08 -26.84
C LYS A 228 16.50 28.48 -25.36
N GLY A 229 17.56 28.06 -24.66
CA GLY A 229 17.76 28.35 -23.24
C GLY A 229 17.13 27.36 -22.26
N SER A 230 16.50 26.27 -22.71
CA SER A 230 15.92 25.24 -21.82
C SER A 230 16.94 24.27 -21.20
N GLY A 231 18.23 24.44 -21.48
CA GLY A 231 19.25 23.45 -21.15
C GLY A 231 19.06 22.14 -21.92
N LEU A 232 19.71 21.07 -21.45
CA LEU A 232 19.66 19.74 -22.08
C LEU A 232 18.39 18.95 -21.74
N GLY A 233 17.55 19.43 -20.80
CA GLY A 233 16.36 18.72 -20.34
C GLY A 233 16.68 17.50 -19.47
N ALA A 234 15.69 16.63 -19.29
CA ALA A 234 15.88 15.33 -18.61
C ALA A 234 16.82 14.44 -19.42
N SER A 235 17.67 13.70 -18.71
CA SER A 235 18.61 12.75 -19.29
C SER A 235 17.95 11.39 -19.56
N ILE A 236 18.64 10.53 -20.30
CA ILE A 236 18.20 9.13 -20.47
C ILE A 236 18.21 8.38 -19.13
N LYS A 237 19.08 8.74 -18.18
CA LYS A 237 19.07 8.15 -16.83
C LYS A 237 17.78 8.48 -16.09
N ASP A 238 17.33 9.73 -16.16
CA ASP A 238 16.05 10.13 -15.56
C ASP A 238 14.87 9.37 -16.21
N ALA A 239 14.99 9.06 -17.51
CA ALA A 239 14.02 8.24 -18.23
C ALA A 239 14.04 6.77 -17.76
N GLU A 240 15.21 6.19 -17.51
CA GLU A 240 15.36 4.85 -16.92
C GLU A 240 14.77 4.78 -15.50
N ASP A 241 15.02 5.79 -14.66
CA ASP A 241 14.47 5.88 -13.30
C ASP A 241 12.93 5.97 -13.36
N THR A 242 12.40 6.82 -14.25
CA THR A 242 10.96 6.93 -14.48
C THR A 242 10.37 5.61 -14.99
N TYR A 243 11.07 4.92 -15.88
CA TYR A 243 10.58 3.67 -16.44
C TYR A 243 10.57 2.55 -15.38
N ALA A 244 11.57 2.49 -14.50
CA ALA A 244 11.58 1.59 -13.35
C ALA A 244 10.37 1.82 -12.44
N LEU A 245 10.02 3.09 -12.16
CA LEU A 245 8.80 3.43 -11.43
C LEU A 245 7.54 2.93 -12.15
N MET A 246 7.42 3.14 -13.47
CA MET A 246 6.24 2.69 -14.22
C MET A 246 6.12 1.15 -14.25
N ILE A 247 7.24 0.42 -14.27
CA ILE A 247 7.23 -1.04 -14.15
C ILE A 247 6.76 -1.45 -12.76
N HIS A 248 7.28 -0.83 -11.69
CA HIS A 248 6.81 -1.07 -10.32
C HIS A 248 5.30 -0.86 -10.20
N LEU A 249 4.76 0.24 -10.73
CA LEU A 249 3.32 0.51 -10.74
C LEU A 249 2.54 -0.57 -11.51
N SER A 250 3.04 -0.99 -12.67
CA SER A 250 2.38 -2.01 -13.50
C SER A 250 2.29 -3.35 -12.75
N ASP A 251 3.40 -3.76 -12.14
CA ASP A 251 3.52 -4.99 -11.36
C ASP A 251 2.65 -4.96 -10.09
N ALA A 252 2.76 -3.89 -9.31
CA ALA A 252 1.99 -3.70 -8.07
C ALA A 252 0.47 -3.72 -8.30
N LEU A 253 0.00 -3.30 -9.47
CA LEU A 253 -1.41 -3.29 -9.86
C LEU A 253 -1.80 -4.52 -10.71
N GLY A 254 -0.86 -5.37 -11.12
CA GLY A 254 -1.10 -6.49 -12.02
C GLY A 254 -1.73 -6.09 -13.36
N VAL A 255 -1.24 -5.01 -13.95
CA VAL A 255 -1.68 -4.47 -15.23
C VAL A 255 -0.49 -4.17 -16.14
N ASN A 256 -0.74 -3.84 -17.40
CA ASN A 256 0.29 -3.32 -18.30
C ASN A 256 0.19 -1.80 -18.50
N CYS A 257 1.16 -1.22 -19.23
CA CYS A 257 1.24 0.21 -19.54
C CYS A 257 -0.07 0.78 -20.14
N THR A 258 -0.77 -0.01 -20.94
CA THR A 258 -1.99 0.42 -21.66
C THR A 258 -3.20 0.57 -20.75
N TYR A 259 -3.08 0.17 -19.48
CA TYR A 259 -4.07 0.47 -18.45
C TYR A 259 -4.19 1.97 -18.20
N CYS A 260 -3.09 2.72 -18.34
CA CYS A 260 -3.01 4.16 -18.09
C CYS A 260 -2.69 4.99 -19.35
N HIS A 261 -1.99 4.41 -20.33
CA HIS A 261 -1.40 5.18 -21.44
C HIS A 261 -1.75 4.65 -22.83
N ASP A 262 -1.85 5.55 -23.82
CA ASP A 262 -1.50 5.20 -25.19
C ASP A 262 0.03 5.34 -25.35
N SER A 263 0.71 4.21 -25.58
CA SER A 263 2.17 4.15 -25.66
C SER A 263 2.77 4.98 -26.81
N ARG A 264 1.97 5.39 -27.80
CA ARG A 264 2.43 6.33 -28.83
C ARG A 264 2.80 7.70 -28.25
N SER A 265 2.23 8.06 -27.09
CA SER A 265 2.51 9.32 -26.40
C SER A 265 2.21 9.23 -24.90
N PHE A 266 3.18 8.73 -24.12
CA PHE A 266 3.06 8.65 -22.65
C PHE A 266 2.80 10.00 -21.96
N MET A 267 3.20 11.12 -22.57
CA MET A 267 2.97 12.45 -21.98
C MET A 267 1.53 12.94 -22.15
N SER A 268 0.81 12.48 -23.17
CA SER A 268 -0.50 13.03 -23.56
C SER A 268 -1.62 12.62 -22.63
N TRP A 269 -2.11 13.57 -21.83
CA TRP A 269 -3.28 13.36 -20.97
C TRP A 269 -4.56 13.12 -21.77
N ASN A 270 -4.73 13.80 -22.90
CA ASN A 270 -5.91 13.66 -23.76
C ASN A 270 -6.01 12.30 -24.45
N GLU A 271 -4.90 11.55 -24.53
CA GLU A 271 -4.83 10.20 -25.11
C GLU A 271 -4.66 9.12 -24.03
N SER A 272 -4.61 9.51 -22.76
CA SER A 272 -4.52 8.58 -21.64
C SER A 272 -5.91 8.09 -21.23
N SER A 273 -5.94 7.00 -20.47
CA SER A 273 -7.17 6.48 -19.86
C SER A 273 -7.39 7.08 -18.46
N PRO A 274 -8.64 7.08 -17.95
CA PRO A 274 -8.97 7.61 -16.62
C PRO A 274 -8.09 7.11 -15.45
N PRO A 275 -7.67 5.83 -15.38
CA PRO A 275 -6.80 5.33 -14.31
C PRO A 275 -5.49 6.10 -14.14
N ARG A 276 -4.98 6.78 -15.18
CA ARG A 276 -3.78 7.61 -15.08
C ARG A 276 -3.96 8.77 -14.09
N LEU A 277 -5.14 9.38 -14.03
CA LEU A 277 -5.43 10.45 -13.08
C LEU A 277 -5.52 9.91 -11.65
N THR A 278 -6.14 8.75 -11.47
CA THR A 278 -6.19 8.05 -10.17
C THR A 278 -4.79 7.67 -9.69
N ALA A 279 -3.92 7.18 -10.59
CA ALA A 279 -2.53 6.85 -10.27
C ALA A 279 -1.69 8.09 -9.94
N PHE A 280 -1.96 9.23 -10.59
CA PHE A 280 -1.33 10.52 -10.25
C PHE A 280 -1.59 10.90 -8.80
N HIS A 281 -2.85 10.83 -8.35
CA HIS A 281 -3.18 11.05 -6.94
C HIS A 281 -2.61 9.96 -6.02
N GLY A 282 -2.53 8.71 -6.48
CA GLY A 282 -1.91 7.62 -5.73
C GLY A 282 -0.43 7.84 -5.42
N LEU A 283 0.34 8.44 -6.33
CA LEU A 283 1.74 8.81 -6.07
C LEU A 283 1.86 9.83 -4.94
N ASP A 284 0.99 10.86 -4.95
CA ASP A 284 1.00 11.89 -3.90
C ASP A 284 0.51 11.34 -2.57
N LEU A 285 -0.49 10.45 -2.58
CA LEU A 285 -0.94 9.72 -1.40
C LEU A 285 0.22 8.96 -0.75
N VAL A 286 0.92 8.10 -1.50
CA VAL A 286 2.00 7.28 -0.92
C VAL A 286 3.13 8.15 -0.36
N ARG A 287 3.47 9.27 -1.01
CA ARG A 287 4.45 10.24 -0.50
C ARG A 287 4.00 10.86 0.82
N ASP A 288 2.74 11.26 0.90
CA ASP A 288 2.13 11.81 2.11
C ASP A 288 2.16 10.78 3.26
N LEU A 289 1.75 9.53 3.01
CA LEU A 289 1.81 8.46 4.01
C LEU A 289 3.23 8.22 4.51
N ASN A 290 4.19 8.11 3.60
CA ASN A 290 5.58 7.87 3.95
C ASN A 290 6.16 9.02 4.77
N ALA A 291 5.96 10.27 4.33
CA ALA A 291 6.52 11.45 4.99
C ALA A 291 5.87 11.75 6.34
N ASN A 292 4.55 11.64 6.43
CA ASN A 292 3.80 12.14 7.58
C ASN A 292 3.42 11.05 8.58
N TYR A 293 3.32 9.77 8.18
CA TYR A 293 2.86 8.70 9.07
C TYR A 293 3.93 7.64 9.35
N LEU A 294 4.64 7.17 8.34
CA LEU A 294 5.51 5.99 8.48
C LEU A 294 6.94 6.34 8.91
N VAL A 295 7.59 7.28 8.22
CA VAL A 295 8.97 7.70 8.55
C VAL A 295 9.08 8.26 9.99
N PRO A 296 8.15 9.10 10.49
CA PRO A 296 8.23 9.64 11.84
C PRO A 296 8.15 8.60 12.97
N LEU A 297 7.65 7.39 12.69
CA LEU A 297 7.57 6.30 13.67
C LEU A 297 8.91 5.57 13.90
N GLN A 298 9.97 5.94 13.16
CA GLN A 298 11.29 5.33 13.30
C GLN A 298 11.78 5.19 14.76
N PRO A 299 11.65 6.20 15.65
CA PRO A 299 12.14 6.10 17.03
C PRO A 299 11.39 5.07 17.89
N GLU A 300 10.15 4.74 17.53
CA GLU A 300 9.30 3.81 18.27
C GLU A 300 9.57 2.35 17.92
N TYR A 301 10.13 2.10 16.73
CA TYR A 301 10.37 0.75 16.25
C TYR A 301 11.58 0.11 16.94
N PRO A 302 11.47 -1.16 17.39
CA PRO A 302 12.64 -1.91 17.81
C PRO A 302 13.54 -2.19 16.60
N ALA A 303 14.84 -2.41 16.85
CA ALA A 303 15.84 -2.60 15.79
C ALA A 303 15.48 -3.69 14.75
N MET A 304 14.75 -4.73 15.17
CA MET A 304 14.28 -5.81 14.29
C MET A 304 13.21 -5.39 13.26
N ARG A 305 12.68 -4.17 13.36
CA ARG A 305 11.68 -3.60 12.45
C ARG A 305 12.25 -2.49 11.55
N LEU A 306 13.52 -2.15 11.73
CA LEU A 306 14.20 -1.15 10.91
C LEU A 306 14.92 -1.81 9.73
N GLY A 307 15.05 -1.07 8.64
CA GLY A 307 15.79 -1.50 7.46
C GLY A 307 17.30 -1.58 7.70
N PRO A 308 18.08 -2.06 6.72
CA PRO A 308 19.54 -2.17 6.83
C PRO A 308 20.24 -0.85 7.13
N THR A 309 19.63 0.28 6.75
CA THR A 309 20.15 1.63 7.01
C THR A 309 19.62 2.25 8.31
N GLY A 310 18.79 1.52 9.06
CA GLY A 310 18.12 1.99 10.27
C GLY A 310 16.85 2.80 10.00
N ASP A 311 16.36 2.81 8.77
CA ASP A 311 15.15 3.54 8.38
C ASP A 311 13.86 2.76 8.70
N ALA A 312 12.78 3.51 8.96
CA ALA A 312 11.46 2.93 9.21
C ALA A 312 10.88 2.26 7.96
N PRO A 313 10.02 1.24 8.13
CA PRO A 313 9.29 0.62 7.03
C PRO A 313 8.38 1.65 6.35
N LYS A 314 8.33 1.62 5.02
CA LYS A 314 7.53 2.52 4.19
C LYS A 314 6.54 1.76 3.31
N ALA A 315 5.51 2.45 2.87
CA ALA A 315 4.51 1.93 1.95
C ALA A 315 4.89 2.25 0.49
N ASN A 316 4.45 1.38 -0.41
CA ASN A 316 4.48 1.54 -1.87
C ASN A 316 3.11 1.14 -2.46
N CYS A 317 3.01 1.05 -3.78
CA CYS A 317 1.76 0.66 -4.43
C CYS A 317 1.34 -0.77 -4.06
N ALA A 318 2.30 -1.69 -4.00
CA ALA A 318 2.07 -3.11 -3.71
C ALA A 318 1.61 -3.34 -2.27
N THR A 319 1.97 -2.47 -1.31
CA THR A 319 1.49 -2.53 0.09
C THR A 319 -0.01 -2.75 0.20
N CYS A 320 -0.79 -2.04 -0.65
CA CYS A 320 -2.24 -2.16 -0.70
C CYS A 320 -2.71 -3.04 -1.86
N HIS A 321 -2.18 -2.81 -3.06
CA HIS A 321 -2.73 -3.35 -4.30
C HIS A 321 -2.43 -4.84 -4.51
N GLN A 322 -1.25 -5.30 -4.08
CA GLN A 322 -0.83 -6.70 -4.10
C GLN A 322 -1.16 -7.44 -5.42
N GLY A 323 -0.84 -6.80 -6.56
CA GLY A 323 -1.03 -7.39 -7.89
C GLY A 323 -2.43 -7.18 -8.50
N GLU A 324 -3.27 -6.33 -7.90
CA GLU A 324 -4.60 -6.02 -8.43
C GLU A 324 -4.82 -4.50 -8.59
N PRO A 325 -5.53 -4.04 -9.64
CA PRO A 325 -5.72 -2.62 -9.89
C PRO A 325 -6.61 -1.96 -8.84
N LYS A 326 -7.36 -2.76 -8.06
CA LYS A 326 -8.05 -2.35 -6.85
C LYS A 326 -7.73 -3.36 -5.74
N PRO A 327 -7.30 -2.92 -4.55
CA PRO A 327 -7.08 -3.82 -3.43
C PRO A 327 -8.31 -4.69 -3.16
N LEU A 328 -8.11 -5.99 -2.92
CA LEU A 328 -9.19 -6.94 -2.61
C LEU A 328 -10.31 -6.95 -3.67
N GLY A 329 -9.95 -6.77 -4.95
CA GLY A 329 -10.93 -6.68 -6.06
C GLY A 329 -11.81 -5.43 -6.02
N GLY A 330 -11.53 -4.47 -5.14
CA GLY A 330 -12.35 -3.27 -4.93
C GLY A 330 -13.52 -3.45 -3.96
N ALA A 331 -13.49 -4.49 -3.13
CA ALA A 331 -14.49 -4.71 -2.08
C ALA A 331 -14.55 -3.51 -1.11
N PRO A 332 -15.72 -2.89 -0.90
CA PRO A 332 -15.84 -1.66 -0.12
C PRO A 332 -15.94 -1.93 1.39
N MET A 333 -14.95 -2.64 1.96
CA MET A 333 -14.98 -3.09 3.35
C MET A 333 -15.25 -1.95 4.35
N VAL A 334 -14.73 -0.75 4.10
CA VAL A 334 -14.88 0.39 5.02
C VAL A 334 -16.35 0.81 5.23
N GLN A 335 -17.26 0.47 4.29
CA GLN A 335 -18.67 0.84 4.40
C GLN A 335 -19.35 0.17 5.59
N ASP A 336 -18.89 -1.00 6.00
CA ASP A 336 -19.38 -1.71 7.18
C ASP A 336 -18.75 -1.17 8.48
N TYR A 337 -17.75 -0.29 8.38
CA TYR A 337 -17.00 0.28 9.51
C TYR A 337 -16.93 1.81 9.43
N PRO A 338 -18.07 2.52 9.56
CA PRO A 338 -18.10 3.98 9.55
C PRO A 338 -17.21 4.63 10.62
N GLU A 339 -16.83 3.87 11.66
CA GLU A 339 -15.89 4.27 12.72
C GLU A 339 -14.48 4.60 12.19
N LEU A 340 -14.13 4.08 11.00
CA LEU A 340 -12.81 4.21 10.36
C LEU A 340 -12.74 5.29 9.26
N ILE A 341 -13.85 5.96 8.97
CA ILE A 341 -13.90 6.98 7.90
C ILE A 341 -13.51 8.36 8.46
N SER A 342 -14.14 8.78 9.55
CA SER A 342 -13.90 10.06 10.20
C SER A 342 -14.39 10.02 11.65
N ALA A 343 -14.13 11.09 12.41
CA ALA A 343 -14.74 11.25 13.72
C ALA A 343 -16.27 11.35 13.58
N GLN A 344 -16.99 10.56 14.36
CA GLN A 344 -18.44 10.52 14.40
C GLN A 344 -18.99 11.67 15.26
N VAL A 345 -20.04 12.32 14.75
CA VAL A 345 -20.84 13.26 15.54
C VAL A 345 -21.84 12.44 16.35
N ALA A 346 -21.92 12.67 17.65
CA ALA A 346 -22.86 11.96 18.53
C ALA A 346 -24.32 12.13 18.02
N PRO A 347 -25.15 11.08 18.06
CA PRO A 347 -26.54 11.12 17.58
C PRO A 347 -27.39 12.23 18.22
N ASP A 348 -27.08 12.62 19.46
CA ASP A 348 -27.75 13.70 20.20
C ASP A 348 -27.42 15.12 19.70
N GLN A 349 -26.54 15.25 18.69
CA GLN A 349 -26.21 16.52 18.03
C GLN A 349 -26.61 16.56 16.55
N ALA A 350 -27.64 15.80 16.15
CA ALA A 350 -28.31 16.04 14.89
C ALA A 350 -28.65 17.55 14.77
N PRO A 351 -28.26 18.24 13.68
CA PRO A 351 -28.54 19.66 13.55
C PRO A 351 -30.03 19.91 13.68
N ALA A 352 -30.40 20.83 14.57
CA ALA A 352 -31.77 21.33 14.63
C ALA A 352 -32.19 21.74 13.21
N GLU A 353 -33.31 21.16 12.77
CA GLU A 353 -33.94 21.40 11.48
C GLU A 353 -33.94 22.90 11.18
N GLN A 354 -33.16 23.31 10.17
CA GLN A 354 -33.10 24.71 9.79
C GLN A 354 -34.50 25.17 9.34
N PRO A 355 -35.02 26.31 9.82
CA PRO A 355 -36.27 26.85 9.32
C PRO A 355 -36.16 27.07 7.81
N GLN A 356 -37.10 26.49 7.06
CA GLN A 356 -37.22 26.65 5.61
C GLN A 356 -37.14 28.14 5.22
N ALA A 357 -36.19 28.47 4.36
CA ALA A 357 -36.10 29.79 3.74
C ALA A 357 -37.32 30.01 2.81
N PRO A 358 -37.95 31.20 2.82
CA PRO A 358 -39.03 31.50 1.90
C PRO A 358 -38.56 31.55 0.44
N ALA A 359 -39.43 31.09 -0.46
CA ALA A 359 -39.23 30.92 -1.90
C ALA A 359 -38.65 32.13 -2.64
N GLU A 360 -37.76 31.85 -3.60
CA GLU A 360 -37.24 32.80 -4.58
C GLU A 360 -38.32 33.29 -5.56
N GLN A 361 -38.21 34.57 -5.94
CA GLN A 361 -38.83 35.17 -7.12
C GLN A 361 -37.74 35.84 -7.99
N PRO A 362 -37.99 36.00 -9.31
CA PRO A 362 -37.00 35.71 -10.34
C PRO A 362 -36.11 36.88 -10.78
N GLU A 363 -34.93 36.48 -11.27
CA GLU A 363 -33.97 37.10 -12.18
C GLU A 363 -34.31 38.46 -12.83
N ALA A 364 -33.35 39.39 -12.73
CA ALA A 364 -33.20 40.52 -13.65
C ALA A 364 -31.76 40.56 -14.20
N GLN A 365 -31.68 40.77 -15.52
CA GLN A 365 -30.51 40.61 -16.39
C GLN A 365 -29.40 41.68 -16.21
N GLN A 366 -28.20 41.29 -16.66
CA GLN A 366 -26.87 41.93 -16.62
C GLN A 366 -26.78 43.35 -17.25
N PRO A 367 -25.62 44.04 -17.14
CA PRO A 367 -24.62 43.91 -18.22
C PRO A 367 -23.14 43.82 -17.77
N GLN A 368 -22.37 43.16 -18.64
CA GLN A 368 -20.92 42.97 -18.62
C GLN A 368 -20.10 44.27 -18.57
N ALA A 369 -18.94 44.23 -17.90
CA ALA A 369 -17.83 45.17 -18.13
C ALA A 369 -16.45 44.55 -17.85
N GLN A 370 -15.76 44.19 -18.93
CA GLN A 370 -14.36 44.45 -19.29
C GLN A 370 -13.21 44.25 -18.26
N GLN A 371 -12.26 43.39 -18.68
CA GLN A 371 -10.88 43.30 -18.20
C GLN A 371 -10.12 44.64 -18.34
N PRO A 372 -9.12 44.89 -17.48
CA PRO A 372 -7.95 45.68 -17.85
C PRO A 372 -6.67 44.86 -17.98
N ALA A 373 -5.83 45.38 -18.87
CA ALA A 373 -4.60 44.83 -19.42
C ALA A 373 -3.39 44.83 -18.46
N GLN A 374 -2.42 44.01 -18.85
CA GLN A 374 -1.06 43.90 -18.33
C GLN A 374 -0.22 45.17 -18.58
N ALA A 375 0.73 45.44 -17.69
CA ALA A 375 1.90 46.28 -17.93
C ALA A 375 3.12 45.75 -17.13
N PRO A 376 4.37 46.06 -17.55
CA PRO A 376 5.44 45.06 -17.67
C PRO A 376 6.44 44.99 -16.51
N ALA A 377 7.10 43.82 -16.44
CA ALA A 377 8.14 43.44 -15.49
C ALA A 377 9.47 44.19 -15.71
N GLN A 378 10.09 44.59 -14.60
CA GLN A 378 11.46 45.09 -14.51
C GLN A 378 12.43 43.93 -14.18
N GLN A 379 13.56 43.87 -14.88
CA GLN A 379 14.66 42.94 -14.63
C GLN A 379 15.49 43.36 -13.40
N PRO A 380 16.00 42.40 -12.61
CA PRO A 380 17.17 42.62 -11.78
C PRO A 380 18.44 41.98 -12.38
N GLN A 381 19.53 42.73 -12.27
CA GLN A 381 20.88 42.43 -12.70
C GLN A 381 21.53 41.30 -11.87
N ALA A 382 22.33 40.48 -12.56
CA ALA A 382 23.17 39.44 -11.96
C ALA A 382 24.40 40.03 -11.25
N GLN A 383 24.69 39.53 -10.05
CA GLN A 383 25.97 39.69 -9.37
C GLN A 383 26.65 38.32 -9.22
N GLN A 384 27.86 38.19 -9.75
CA GLN A 384 28.78 37.08 -9.47
C GLN A 384 29.41 37.25 -8.09
N PRO A 385 29.84 36.15 -7.45
CA PRO A 385 31.29 36.06 -7.20
C PRO A 385 31.91 34.66 -7.32
N LYS A 386 33.09 34.69 -7.95
CA LYS A 386 34.40 34.10 -7.62
C LYS A 386 34.52 32.69 -7.02
N ALA A 387 35.29 31.90 -7.76
CA ALA A 387 35.89 30.61 -7.42
C ALA A 387 36.85 30.65 -6.23
N GLN A 388 36.90 29.54 -5.47
CA GLN A 388 38.03 29.08 -4.68
C GLN A 388 38.01 27.53 -4.57
N GLN A 389 39.16 26.92 -4.85
CA GLN A 389 39.61 25.58 -4.48
C GLN A 389 41.12 25.75 -4.13
N PRO A 390 41.83 24.80 -3.48
CA PRO A 390 41.41 23.50 -2.92
C PRO A 390 42.01 23.20 -1.51
N ALA A 391 41.62 22.09 -0.88
CA ALA A 391 42.47 21.40 0.09
C ALA A 391 42.07 19.91 0.28
N GLN A 392 43.01 19.01 0.01
CA GLN A 392 43.21 17.70 0.67
C GLN A 392 44.55 17.80 1.45
N PRO A 393 44.98 16.87 2.33
CA PRO A 393 44.55 15.48 2.53
C PRO A 393 44.48 15.00 4.01
N LYS A 394 44.03 13.75 4.25
CA LYS A 394 44.76 12.70 5.01
C LYS A 394 43.87 11.49 5.40
N ALA A 395 44.40 10.31 5.17
CA ALA A 395 44.15 9.04 5.86
C ALA A 395 45.55 8.42 6.18
N PRO A 396 45.71 7.28 6.88
CA PRO A 396 44.74 6.44 7.60
C PRO A 396 45.19 6.06 9.03
N ALA A 397 44.33 5.39 9.81
CA ALA A 397 44.75 4.50 10.89
C ALA A 397 43.80 3.31 10.99
N GLN A 398 44.39 2.11 11.09
CA GLN A 398 43.75 0.79 11.09
C GLN A 398 43.66 0.20 12.50
N GLN A 399 42.59 -0.60 12.70
CA GLN A 399 42.42 -1.78 13.58
C GLN A 399 42.24 -1.57 15.11
N PRO A 400 41.63 -2.53 15.87
CA PRO A 400 41.30 -3.93 15.50
C PRO A 400 39.86 -4.41 15.81
N GLN A 401 39.57 -5.61 15.30
CA GLN A 401 38.40 -6.46 15.56
C GLN A 401 38.24 -6.79 17.06
N ALA A 402 37.00 -6.78 17.56
CA ALA A 402 36.64 -7.39 18.83
C ALA A 402 35.29 -8.12 18.73
N GLN A 403 35.27 -9.28 19.38
CA GLN A 403 34.29 -10.35 19.29
C GLN A 403 32.97 -10.04 20.01
N GLN A 404 31.89 -10.70 19.55
CA GLN A 404 30.57 -10.73 20.17
C GLN A 404 30.60 -11.23 21.62
N PRO A 405 29.77 -10.65 22.50
CA PRO A 405 29.20 -11.37 23.63
C PRO A 405 27.69 -11.57 23.43
N LYS A 406 27.25 -12.83 23.57
CA LYS A 406 25.85 -13.21 23.80
C LYS A 406 25.37 -12.56 25.11
N ALA A 407 24.30 -11.78 25.07
CA ALA A 407 23.66 -11.23 26.27
C ALA A 407 22.41 -12.05 26.62
N GLN A 408 22.43 -12.56 27.85
CA GLN A 408 21.35 -13.24 28.55
C GLN A 408 20.22 -12.26 28.90
N GLN A 409 18.98 -12.72 28.85
CA GLN A 409 17.81 -12.01 29.39
C GLN A 409 17.97 -11.81 30.91
N PRO A 410 17.77 -10.59 31.45
CA PRO A 410 17.51 -10.42 32.87
C PRO A 410 16.02 -10.58 33.15
N ALA A 411 15.68 -11.53 34.02
CA ALA A 411 14.36 -11.64 34.63
C ALA A 411 14.10 -10.39 35.50
N GLN A 412 13.05 -9.63 35.18
CA GLN A 412 12.56 -8.54 36.02
C GLN A 412 11.33 -9.02 36.80
N GLN A 413 11.40 -8.87 38.12
CA GLN A 413 10.33 -9.13 39.08
C GLN A 413 9.21 -8.09 38.91
N ALA A 414 7.96 -8.55 38.85
CA ALA A 414 6.77 -7.71 38.84
C ALA A 414 6.43 -7.19 40.26
N PRO A 415 5.99 -5.94 40.43
CA PRO A 415 5.33 -5.51 41.65
C PRO A 415 3.84 -5.87 41.58
N SER A 416 3.35 -6.51 42.64
CA SER A 416 1.94 -6.85 42.86
C SER A 416 1.15 -5.61 43.25
N GLY A 417 0.42 -5.00 42.31
CA GLY A 417 -0.64 -4.03 42.57
C GLY A 417 -2.01 -4.69 42.37
N GLU A 418 -2.95 -4.50 43.30
CA GLU A 418 -4.34 -4.95 43.14
C GLU A 418 -5.02 -4.19 41.99
N MET A 419 -5.55 -4.92 41.01
CA MET A 419 -6.31 -4.36 39.89
C MET A 419 -7.62 -3.71 40.37
N THR A 420 -7.99 -2.57 39.79
CA THR A 420 -9.27 -1.91 40.08
C THR A 420 -10.47 -2.73 39.56
N PRO A 421 -11.69 -2.55 40.10
CA PRO A 421 -12.87 -3.25 39.60
C PRO A 421 -13.14 -3.03 38.10
N GLN A 422 -12.76 -1.85 37.57
CA GLN A 422 -12.89 -1.52 36.16
C GLN A 422 -11.83 -2.22 35.30
N GLN A 423 -10.59 -2.34 35.80
CA GLN A 423 -9.56 -3.17 35.18
C GLN A 423 -9.95 -4.65 35.16
N GLN A 424 -10.57 -5.16 36.23
CA GLN A 424 -11.08 -6.53 36.28
C GLN A 424 -12.20 -6.76 35.26
N LEU A 425 -13.14 -5.82 35.11
CA LEU A 425 -14.21 -5.90 34.13
C LEU A 425 -13.65 -5.88 32.69
N MET A 426 -12.66 -5.03 32.43
CA MET A 426 -12.02 -4.92 31.13
C MET A 426 -11.20 -6.17 30.78
N GLN A 427 -10.49 -6.73 31.77
CA GLN A 427 -9.77 -8.00 31.63
C GLN A 427 -10.74 -9.17 31.39
N GLN A 428 -11.89 -9.17 32.06
CA GLN A 428 -12.95 -10.16 31.83
C GLN A 428 -13.57 -10.03 30.44
N GLN A 429 -13.80 -8.80 29.95
CA GLN A 429 -14.26 -8.55 28.58
C GLN A 429 -13.22 -8.98 27.55
N MET A 430 -11.93 -8.73 27.78
CA MET A 430 -10.85 -9.23 26.92
C MET A 430 -10.86 -10.76 26.85
N GLN A 431 -10.95 -11.44 27.99
CA GLN A 431 -10.99 -12.91 28.02
C GLN A 431 -12.21 -13.45 27.26
N LEU A 432 -13.36 -12.80 27.39
CA LEU A 432 -14.57 -13.17 26.67
C LEU A 432 -14.42 -12.95 25.15
N MET A 433 -13.84 -11.81 24.77
CA MET A 433 -13.57 -11.46 23.37
C MET A 433 -12.56 -12.42 22.74
N GLN A 434 -11.51 -12.78 23.48
CA GLN A 434 -10.50 -13.75 23.06
C GLN A 434 -11.10 -15.15 22.89
N GLN A 435 -11.97 -15.58 23.81
CA GLN A 435 -12.73 -16.83 23.64
C GLN A 435 -13.64 -16.82 22.41
N GLN A 436 -14.32 -15.70 22.13
CA GLN A 436 -15.14 -15.57 20.93
C GLN A 436 -14.29 -15.63 19.65
N MET A 437 -13.13 -14.99 19.64
CA MET A 437 -12.21 -15.06 18.50
C MET A 437 -11.65 -16.48 18.30
N GLU A 438 -11.24 -17.17 19.37
CA GLU A 438 -10.81 -18.57 19.27
C GLU A 438 -11.93 -19.46 18.70
N GLN A 439 -13.18 -19.25 19.11
CA GLN A 439 -14.33 -19.98 18.54
C GLN A 439 -14.52 -19.67 17.05
N MET A 440 -14.41 -18.41 16.63
CA MET A 440 -14.53 -18.05 15.20
C MET A 440 -13.38 -18.61 14.37
N GLN A 441 -12.15 -18.58 14.87
CA GLN A 441 -10.99 -19.19 14.20
C GLN A 441 -11.16 -20.71 14.06
N GLN A 442 -11.62 -21.39 15.11
CA GLN A 442 -11.94 -22.82 15.05
C GLN A 442 -13.03 -23.12 14.02
N MET A 443 -14.07 -22.28 13.95
CA MET A 443 -15.14 -22.44 12.97
C MET A 443 -14.64 -22.23 11.54
N ARG A 444 -13.78 -21.23 11.32
CA ARG A 444 -13.16 -20.97 10.02
C ARG A 444 -12.26 -22.13 9.58
N GLN A 445 -11.42 -22.65 10.48
CA GLN A 445 -10.59 -23.83 10.20
C GLN A 445 -11.44 -25.08 9.87
N GLN A 446 -12.57 -25.26 10.56
CA GLN A 446 -13.52 -26.33 10.22
C GLN A 446 -14.14 -26.13 8.84
N MET A 447 -14.50 -24.90 8.46
CA MET A 447 -15.04 -24.62 7.13
C MET A 447 -14.00 -24.83 6.02
N GLU A 448 -12.76 -24.40 6.23
CA GLU A 448 -11.65 -24.63 5.28
C GLU A 448 -11.35 -26.14 5.12
N GLN A 449 -11.36 -26.91 6.22
CA GLN A 449 -11.25 -28.37 6.14
C GLN A 449 -12.42 -29.03 5.41
N MET A 450 -13.64 -28.52 5.55
CA MET A 450 -14.80 -29.03 4.82
C MET A 450 -14.71 -28.72 3.32
N GLN A 451 -14.18 -27.55 2.94
CA GLN A 451 -13.96 -27.18 1.54
C GLN A 451 -12.84 -27.97 0.88
N GLN A 452 -11.77 -28.31 1.61
CA GLN A 452 -10.68 -29.14 1.09
C GLN A 452 -11.05 -30.63 0.92
N ASN A 453 -12.11 -31.11 1.59
CA ASN A 453 -12.59 -32.49 1.52
C ASN A 453 -13.73 -32.71 0.50
N GLN A 454 -14.17 -31.65 -0.18
CA GLN A 454 -15.11 -31.70 -1.32
C GLN A 454 -14.34 -31.55 -2.64
#